data_AF-A0A6V7JYD3-F1
#
_entry.id   AF-A0A6V7JYD3-F1
#
_cell.length_a   1.000
_cell.length_b   1.000
_cell.length_c   1.000
_cell.angle_alpha   90.00
_cell.angle_beta   90.00
_cell.angle_gamma   90.00
#
_symmetry.space_group_name_H-M   'P 1'
#
loop_
_entity.id
_entity.type
_entity.pdbx_description
1 polymer ?
#
loop_
_entity_poly.entity_id
_entity_poly.type
_entity_poly.pdbx_seq_one_letter_code
_entity_poly.pdbx_strand_id
1 'polypeptide(L)'
;MGLRKNGVIVVKENITSSNKLEVDTEDSSITRPYHDFKRIFEKAELCCIKEKPQSHMPRGLYPIVMFALRAANSPQSLSETS
;
A
#
# COMPACT_ATOMS: atom_id res chain seq x y z
N MET A 1 -0.16 22.97 -7.39
CA MET A 1 0.18 21.65 -7.96
C MET A 1 -0.14 20.59 -6.92
N GLY A 2 -0.76 19.48 -7.30
CA GLY A 2 -1.22 18.41 -6.41
C GLY A 2 -2.08 17.41 -7.18
N LEU A 3 -2.56 16.34 -6.54
CA LEU A 3 -3.54 15.44 -7.17
C LEU A 3 -4.77 16.24 -7.61
N ARG A 4 -5.26 15.96 -8.83
CA ARG A 4 -6.53 16.53 -9.29
C ARG A 4 -7.67 16.08 -8.39
N LYS A 5 -8.81 16.79 -8.43
CA LYS A 5 -10.04 16.36 -7.75
C LYS A 5 -10.33 14.89 -8.07
N ASN A 6 -10.58 14.09 -7.04
CA ASN A 6 -10.80 12.64 -7.10
C ASN A 6 -9.60 11.79 -7.57
N GLY A 7 -8.41 12.39 -7.71
CA GLY A 7 -7.18 11.68 -8.04
C GLY A 7 -6.84 10.62 -6.99
N VAL A 8 -6.22 9.53 -7.45
CA VAL A 8 -5.87 8.38 -6.62
C VAL A 8 -4.39 8.09 -6.80
N ILE A 9 -3.70 7.80 -5.70
CA ILE A 9 -2.36 7.21 -5.73
C ILE A 9 -2.55 5.69 -5.64
N VAL A 10 -1.89 4.94 -6.51
CA VAL A 10 -1.85 3.48 -6.41
C VAL A 10 -0.43 3.06 -6.04
N VAL A 11 -0.30 2.38 -4.90
CA VAL A 11 0.96 1.73 -4.49
C VAL A 11 0.82 0.25 -4.75
N LYS A 12 1.69 -0.32 -5.58
CA LYS A 12 1.73 -1.76 -5.86
C LYS A 12 3.10 -2.29 -5.45
N GLU A 13 3.15 -3.09 -4.40
CA GLU A 13 4.41 -3.44 -3.77
C GLU A 13 4.44 -4.88 -3.22
N ASN A 14 5.66 -5.42 -3.08
CA ASN A 14 5.96 -6.67 -2.42
C ASN A 14 5.69 -6.57 -0.91
N ILE A 15 5.09 -7.63 -0.36
CA ILE A 15 4.79 -7.79 1.06
C ILE A 15 5.51 -9.02 1.59
N THR A 16 6.13 -8.92 2.77
CA THR A 16 6.77 -10.09 3.38
C THR A 16 5.73 -11.13 3.82
N SER A 17 6.02 -12.41 3.59
CA SER A 17 5.20 -13.51 4.10
C SER A 17 5.46 -13.81 5.58
N SER A 18 6.62 -13.38 6.09
CA SER A 18 7.07 -13.60 7.48
C SER A 18 6.42 -12.65 8.50
N ASN A 19 5.69 -11.63 8.03
CA ASN A 19 5.20 -10.51 8.84
C ASN A 19 6.32 -9.73 9.57
N LYS A 20 7.57 -9.83 9.09
CA LYS A 20 8.73 -9.06 9.55
C LYS A 20 9.29 -8.24 8.41
N LEU A 21 10.11 -7.24 8.73
CA LEU A 21 10.85 -6.47 7.74
C LEU A 21 12.04 -7.29 7.24
N GLU A 22 12.26 -7.32 5.93
CA GLU A 22 13.35 -8.06 5.29
C GLU A 22 14.18 -7.09 4.44
N VAL A 23 15.50 -7.12 4.64
CA VAL A 23 16.46 -6.26 3.92
C VAL A 23 17.13 -7.10 2.85
N ASP A 24 17.08 -6.62 1.62
CA ASP A 24 17.86 -7.17 0.51
C ASP A 24 19.11 -6.31 0.33
N THR A 25 20.27 -6.91 0.59
CA THR A 25 21.57 -6.22 0.50
C THR A 25 22.12 -6.19 -0.92
N GLU A 26 21.61 -7.00 -1.83
CA GLU A 26 22.08 -7.06 -3.23
C GLU A 26 21.58 -5.84 -4.00
N ASP A 27 20.31 -5.47 -3.83
CA ASP A 27 19.70 -4.29 -4.46
C ASP A 27 19.47 -3.11 -3.50
N SER A 28 19.88 -3.24 -2.23
CA SER A 28 19.72 -2.23 -1.18
C SER A 28 18.26 -1.83 -0.93
N SER A 29 17.33 -2.77 -1.08
CA SER A 29 15.91 -2.56 -0.84
C SER A 29 15.41 -3.16 0.49
N ILE A 30 14.17 -2.82 0.84
CA ILE A 30 13.49 -3.36 2.01
C ILE A 30 12.10 -3.82 1.60
N THR A 31 11.81 -5.10 1.81
CA THR A 31 10.44 -5.65 1.74
C THR A 31 9.81 -5.57 3.13
N ARG A 32 8.60 -5.00 3.22
CA ARG A 32 7.93 -4.71 4.50
C ARG A 32 6.72 -5.63 4.72
N PRO A 33 6.35 -5.87 5.98
CA PRO A 33 5.07 -6.50 6.28
C PRO A 33 3.91 -5.55 5.97
N TYR A 34 2.74 -6.13 5.71
CA TYR A 34 1.54 -5.41 5.33
C TYR A 34 1.17 -4.25 6.29
N HIS A 35 1.29 -4.48 7.60
CA HIS A 35 0.90 -3.50 8.62
C HIS A 35 1.78 -2.24 8.60
N ASP A 36 3.02 -2.33 8.13
CA ASP A 36 3.90 -1.17 7.99
C ASP A 36 3.41 -0.21 6.92
N PHE A 37 2.91 -0.73 5.79
CA PHE A 37 2.33 0.11 4.75
C PHE A 37 1.12 0.88 5.26
N LYS A 38 0.21 0.23 5.99
CA LYS A 38 -0.96 0.89 6.61
C LYS A 38 -0.54 2.04 7.53
N ARG A 39 0.45 1.80 8.39
CA ARG A 39 1.01 2.81 9.29
C ARG A 39 1.72 3.95 8.56
N ILE A 40 2.42 3.66 7.46
CA ILE A 40 3.06 4.68 6.63
C ILE A 40 2.00 5.55 5.96
N PHE A 41 0.94 4.96 5.41
CA PHE A 41 -0.16 5.72 4.78
C PHE A 41 -0.85 6.63 5.78
N GLU A 42 -1.14 6.13 6.98
CA GLU A 42 -1.70 6.93 8.08
C GLU A 42 -0.80 8.12 8.45
N LYS A 43 0.50 7.88 8.65
CA LYS A 43 1.48 8.94 8.93
C LYS A 43 1.62 9.96 7.79
N ALA A 44 1.32 9.56 6.57
CA ALA A 44 1.33 10.42 5.39
C ALA A 44 -0.03 11.11 5.13
N GLU A 45 -0.99 11.00 6.06
CA GLU A 45 -2.35 11.54 5.91
C GLU A 45 -3.09 11.01 4.66
N LEU A 46 -2.81 9.75 4.31
CA LEU A 46 -3.44 9.02 3.22
C LEU A 46 -4.39 7.95 3.75
N CYS A 47 -5.63 7.97 3.27
CA CYS A 47 -6.61 6.93 3.51
C CYS A 47 -6.53 5.89 2.38
N CYS A 48 -6.44 4.61 2.73
CA CYS A 48 -6.53 3.54 1.76
C CYS A 48 -7.99 3.18 1.52
N ILE A 49 -8.48 3.51 0.33
CA ILE A 49 -9.87 3.33 -0.08
C ILE A 49 -10.14 1.97 -0.73
N LYS A 50 -9.09 1.28 -1.18
CA LYS A 50 -9.20 -0.08 -1.73
C LYS A 50 -7.88 -0.81 -1.67
N GLU A 51 -7.97 -2.11 -1.44
CA GLU A 51 -6.83 -3.02 -1.46
C GLU A 51 -7.12 -4.24 -2.30
N LYS A 52 -6.09 -4.74 -2.98
CA LYS A 52 -6.22 -5.96 -3.80
C LYS A 52 -4.89 -6.71 -3.86
N PRO A 53 -4.83 -7.95 -3.33
CA PRO A 53 -3.73 -8.87 -3.62
C PRO A 53 -3.66 -9.21 -5.12
N GLN A 54 -2.45 -9.32 -5.65
CA GLN A 54 -2.24 -9.80 -7.01
C GLN A 54 -2.52 -11.31 -7.07
N SER A 55 -3.49 -11.69 -7.89
CA SER A 55 -3.83 -13.09 -8.14
C SER A 55 -2.77 -13.80 -8.99
N HIS A 56 -2.72 -15.13 -8.90
CA HIS A 56 -1.91 -16.00 -9.77
C HIS A 56 -0.39 -15.77 -9.66
N MET A 57 0.10 -15.43 -8.48
CA MET A 57 1.55 -15.33 -8.24
C MET A 57 2.21 -16.71 -8.30
N PRO A 58 3.39 -16.83 -8.95
CA PRO A 58 4.24 -18.01 -8.83
C PRO A 58 4.56 -18.31 -7.36
N ARG A 59 4.71 -19.60 -7.03
CA ARG A 59 5.15 -20.02 -5.70
C ARG A 59 6.60 -19.57 -5.46
N GLY A 60 6.91 -19.22 -4.22
CA GLY A 60 8.27 -18.82 -3.81
C GLY A 60 8.60 -17.35 -4.04
N LEU A 61 7.66 -16.54 -4.56
CA LEU A 61 7.80 -15.09 -4.64
C LEU A 61 7.05 -14.41 -3.49
N TYR A 62 7.45 -13.17 -3.16
CA TYR A 62 6.67 -12.35 -2.25
C TYR A 62 5.26 -12.10 -2.81
N PRO A 63 4.22 -12.15 -1.97
CA PRO A 63 2.92 -11.65 -2.36
C PRO A 63 2.99 -10.16 -2.72
N ILE A 64 2.21 -9.76 -3.72
CA ILE A 64 2.11 -8.36 -4.14
C ILE A 64 0.73 -7.84 -3.78
N VAL A 65 0.65 -6.65 -3.21
CA VAL A 65 -0.61 -5.97 -2.88
C VAL A 65 -0.66 -4.61 -3.55
N MET A 66 -1.84 -4.27 -4.09
CA MET A 66 -2.16 -2.94 -4.62
C MET A 66 -3.03 -2.20 -3.61
N PHE A 67 -2.62 -0.98 -3.25
CA PHE A 67 -3.33 -0.05 -2.37
C PHE A 67 -3.75 1.18 -3.17
N ALA A 68 -5.04 1.47 -3.22
CA ALA A 68 -5.56 2.73 -3.74
C ALA A 68 -5.70 3.71 -2.58
N LEU A 69 -5.08 4.88 -2.71
CA LEU A 69 -4.95 5.88 -1.65
C LEU A 69 -5.52 7.23 -2.11
N ARG A 70 -6.15 7.93 -1.17
CA ARG A 70 -6.57 9.34 -1.31
C ARG A 70 -6.14 10.12 -0.07
N ALA A 71 -6.11 11.44 -0.17
CA ALA A 71 -5.92 12.28 1.01
C ALA A 71 -7.03 12.01 2.03
N ALA A 72 -6.67 11.81 3.30
CA ALA A 72 -7.62 11.47 4.36
C ALA A 72 -8.72 12.53 4.54
N ASN A 73 -8.38 13.79 4.29
CA ASN A 73 -9.30 14.95 4.42
C ASN A 73 -10.14 15.20 3.16
N SER A 74 -10.16 14.28 2.20
CA SER A 74 -10.99 14.44 1.01
C SER A 74 -12.48 14.18 1.33
N PRO A 75 -13.45 14.93 0.78
CA PRO A 75 -14.87 14.74 1.10
C PRO A 75 -15.41 13.34 0.83
N GLN A 76 -14.72 12.57 -0.03
CA GLN A 76 -15.14 11.24 -0.48
C GLN A 76 -14.45 10.08 0.26
N SER A 77 -13.39 10.32 1.04
CA SER A 77 -12.79 9.26 1.88
C SER A 77 -13.68 8.92 3.07
N LEU A 78 -14.60 9.81 3.47
CA LEU A 78 -15.53 9.61 4.58
C LEU A 78 -16.76 8.75 4.21
N SER A 79 -17.05 8.56 2.91
CA SER A 79 -18.24 7.82 2.45
C SER A 79 -17.98 6.35 2.10
N GLU A 80 -16.73 5.92 2.03
CA GLU A 80 -16.34 4.56 1.60
C GLU A 80 -15.90 3.67 2.79
N THR A 81 -15.90 4.19 4.02
CA THR A 81 -15.56 3.45 5.25
C THR A 81 -16.78 2.94 6.03
N SER A 82 -17.96 2.85 5.40
CA SER A 82 -19.21 2.34 5.99
C SER A 82 -19.57 0.96 5.46
#